data_AF-A0A4R6KVX1-F1
#
_entry.id   AF-A0A4R6KVX1-F1
#
_cell.length_a   1.000
_cell.length_b   1.000
_cell.length_c   1.000
_cell.angle_alpha   90.00
_cell.angle_beta   90.00
_cell.angle_gamma   90.00
#
_symmetry.space_group_name_H-M   'P 1'
#
loop_
_entity.id
_entity.type
_entity.pdbx_description
1 polymer ?
#
loop_
_entity_poly.entity_id
_entity_poly.type
_entity_poly.pdbx_seq_one_letter_code
_entity_poly.pdbx_strand_id
1 'polypeptide(L)'
;MIRGGVVLLGEHGIAAIERIRDGRTYHVLPGGQVEDGESPAEAARREAHEELGLLVKIRAAPDPWWLLDGWMATPVVIDEGV
;
A
#
# COMPACT_ATOMS: atom_id res chain seq x y z
N MET A 1 9.27 -13.81 -0.30
CA MET A 1 8.21 -13.24 -1.15
C MET A 1 8.13 -11.75 -0.84
N ILE A 2 8.39 -10.90 -1.82
CA ILE A 2 8.36 -9.44 -1.64
C ILE A 2 6.95 -8.95 -2.02
N ARG A 3 6.45 -7.96 -1.29
CA ARG A 3 5.16 -7.32 -1.57
C ARG A 3 5.39 -5.83 -1.79
N GLY A 4 4.66 -5.27 -2.74
CA GLY A 4 4.52 -3.82 -2.90
C GLY A 4 3.15 -3.40 -2.37
N GLY A 5 3.07 -2.26 -1.71
CA GLY A 5 1.81 -1.72 -1.22
C GLY A 5 1.90 -0.21 -1.04
N VAL A 6 0.74 0.43 -1.02
CA VAL A 6 0.62 1.88 -0.86
C VAL A 6 -0.03 2.25 0.47
N VAL A 7 0.46 3.33 1.06
CA VAL A 7 -0.24 4.07 2.10
C VAL A 7 -0.69 5.38 1.49
N LEU A 8 -2.00 5.53 1.31
CA LEU A 8 -2.61 6.77 0.84
C LEU A 8 -3.00 7.59 2.06
N LEU A 9 -2.35 8.74 2.24
CA LEU A 9 -2.64 9.69 3.30
C LEU A 9 -3.46 10.85 2.73
N GLY A 10 -4.65 11.04 3.29
CA GLY A 10 -5.51 12.20 3.03
C GLY A 10 -5.78 12.98 4.32
N GLU A 11 -6.53 14.09 4.22
CA GLU A 11 -6.84 14.97 5.36
C GLU A 11 -7.49 14.23 6.55
N HIS A 12 -8.25 13.17 6.26
CA HIS A 12 -9.06 12.46 7.24
C HIS A 12 -8.40 11.15 7.74
N GLY A 13 -7.19 10.83 7.26
CA GLY A 13 -6.47 9.63 7.67
C GLY A 13 -5.92 8.80 6.50
N ILE A 14 -5.81 7.49 6.72
CA ILE A 14 -5.22 6.52 5.78
C ILE A 14 -6.32 5.71 5.11
N ALA A 15 -6.24 5.53 3.78
CA ALA A 15 -7.15 4.65 3.07
C ALA A 15 -6.80 3.16 3.28
N ALA A 16 -7.83 2.33 3.48
CA ALA A 16 -7.71 0.89 3.59
C ALA A 16 -8.88 0.18 2.90
N ILE A 17 -8.66 -1.08 2.49
CA ILE A 17 -9.67 -1.94 1.88
C ILE A 17 -10.30 -2.78 2.99
N GLU A 18 -11.61 -2.65 3.17
CA GLU A 18 -12.38 -3.55 4.03
C GLU A 18 -12.50 -4.93 3.37
N ARG A 19 -12.19 -5.99 4.13
CA ARG A 19 -12.36 -7.39 3.71
C ARG A 19 -13.23 -8.11 4.72
N ILE A 20 -14.22 -8.84 4.21
CA ILE A 20 -15.08 -9.73 4.99
C ILE A 20 -14.74 -11.16 4.61
N ARG A 21 -14.19 -11.93 5.54
CA ARG A 21 -13.83 -13.34 5.31
C ARG A 21 -14.06 -14.16 6.58
N ASP A 22 -14.66 -15.33 6.43
CA ASP A 22 -14.93 -16.27 7.53
C ASP A 22 -15.65 -15.61 8.72
N GLY A 23 -16.60 -14.72 8.43
CA GLY A 23 -17.37 -13.97 9.43
C GLY A 23 -16.58 -12.86 10.15
N ARG A 24 -15.38 -12.52 9.68
CA ARG A 24 -14.53 -11.46 10.24
C ARG A 24 -14.41 -10.30 9.27
N THR A 25 -14.58 -9.10 9.79
CA THR A 25 -14.26 -7.85 9.08
C THR A 25 -12.88 -7.38 9.51
N TYR A 26 -12.00 -7.13 8.56
CA TYR A 26 -10.68 -6.56 8.80
C TYR A 26 -10.29 -5.64 7.66
N HIS A 27 -9.32 -4.76 7.90
CA HIS A 27 -8.86 -3.77 6.94
C HIS A 27 -7.42 -4.06 6.54
N VAL A 28 -7.12 -3.91 5.25
CA VAL A 28 -5.77 -4.08 4.71
C VAL A 28 -5.37 -2.86 3.89
N LEU A 29 -4.07 -2.59 3.84
CA LEU A 29 -3.55 -1.62 2.88
C LEU A 29 -3.63 -2.21 1.47
N PRO A 30 -3.85 -1.38 0.44
CA PRO A 30 -3.79 -1.81 -0.95
C PRO A 30 -2.39 -2.31 -1.30
N GLY A 31 -2.32 -3.42 -2.02
CA GLY A 31 -1.05 -4.01 -2.40
C GLY A 31 -1.04 -5.53 -2.51
N GLY A 32 -0.07 -6.03 -3.26
CA GLY A 32 0.03 -7.43 -3.61
C GLY A 32 1.46 -7.90 -3.78
N GLN A 33 1.60 -9.00 -4.51
CA GLN A 33 2.90 -9.62 -4.73
C GLN A 33 3.65 -8.83 -5.80
N VAL A 34 4.96 -8.70 -5.61
CA VAL A 34 5.84 -8.19 -6.67
C VAL A 34 5.96 -9.28 -7.73
N GLU A 35 5.72 -8.92 -8.99
CA GLU A 35 5.85 -9.84 -10.13
C GLU A 35 7.29 -9.86 -10.67
N ASP A 36 7.61 -10.87 -11.49
CA ASP A 36 8.94 -11.02 -12.08
C ASP A 36 9.28 -9.82 -12.99
N GLY A 37 10.41 -9.17 -12.70
CA GLY A 37 10.85 -7.98 -13.43
C GLY A 37 10.28 -6.65 -12.89
N GLU A 38 9.48 -6.70 -11.83
CA GLU A 38 8.87 -5.53 -11.20
C GLU A 38 9.64 -5.11 -9.92
N SER A 39 9.79 -3.81 -9.68
CA SER A 39 10.24 -3.29 -8.38
C SER A 39 9.06 -3.19 -7.39
N PRO A 40 9.29 -3.16 -6.07
CA PRO A 40 8.21 -2.96 -5.09
C PRO A 40 7.38 -1.69 -5.33
N ALA A 41 8.00 -0.64 -5.86
CA ALA A 41 7.34 0.61 -6.21
C ALA A 41 6.43 0.46 -7.44
N GLU A 42 6.86 -0.29 -8.45
CA GLU A 42 6.03 -0.60 -9.61
C GLU A 42 4.84 -1.48 -9.23
N ALA A 43 5.08 -2.51 -8.40
CA ALA A 43 4.03 -3.37 -7.85
C ALA A 43 3.00 -2.56 -7.08
N ALA A 44 3.45 -1.65 -6.21
CA ALA A 44 2.57 -0.77 -5.46
C ALA A 44 1.70 0.12 -6.38
N ARG A 45 2.25 0.64 -7.49
CA ARG A 45 1.48 1.42 -8.47
C ARG A 45 0.47 0.59 -9.23
N ARG A 46 0.86 -0.61 -9.67
CA ARG A 46 -0.02 -1.56 -10.37
C ARG A 46 -1.20 -1.93 -9.48
N GLU A 47 -0.92 -2.37 -8.26
CA GLU A 47 -1.94 -2.79 -7.30
C GLU A 47 -2.87 -1.62 -6.90
N ALA A 48 -2.34 -0.41 -6.70
CA ALA A 48 -3.17 0.77 -6.45
C ALA A 48 -4.13 1.07 -7.60
N HIS A 49 -3.72 0.83 -8.84
CA HIS A 49 -4.58 0.96 -10.01
C HIS A 49 -5.59 -0.18 -10.11
N GLU A 50 -5.19 -1.43 -9.86
CA GLU A 50 -6.05 -2.61 -9.95
C GLU A 50 -7.12 -2.66 -8.85
N GLU A 51 -6.75 -2.39 -7.60
CA GLU A 51 -7.65 -2.48 -6.44
C GLU A 51 -8.49 -1.22 -6.23
N LEU A 52 -7.94 -0.03 -6.54
CA LEU A 52 -8.60 1.26 -6.25
C LEU A 52 -8.89 2.14 -7.48
N GLY A 53 -8.36 1.80 -8.66
CA GLY A 53 -8.49 2.64 -9.85
C GLY A 53 -7.66 3.93 -9.80
N LEU A 54 -6.67 4.02 -8.90
CA LEU A 54 -5.90 5.25 -8.69
C LEU A 54 -4.57 5.22 -9.43
N LEU A 55 -4.29 6.30 -10.16
CA LEU A 55 -2.96 6.57 -10.72
C LEU A 55 -2.17 7.40 -9.71
N VAL A 56 -1.13 6.80 -9.15
CA VAL A 56 -0.41 7.38 -8.02
C VAL A 56 1.03 7.75 -8.36
N LYS A 57 1.51 8.84 -7.74
CA LYS A 57 2.92 9.27 -7.77
C LYS A 57 3.57 9.02 -6.42
N ILE A 58 4.68 8.31 -6.46
CA ILE A 58 5.42 7.88 -5.26
C ILE A 58 6.30 9.01 -4.76
N ARG A 59 6.17 9.39 -3.48
CA ARG A 59 7.02 10.42 -2.86
C ARG A 59 8.24 9.82 -2.15
N ALA A 60 8.05 8.84 -1.27
CA ALA A 60 9.10 8.05 -0.66
C ALA A 60 8.50 6.82 0.03
N ALA A 61 9.27 5.74 0.12
CA ALA A 61 9.01 4.74 1.14
C ALA A 61 9.54 5.31 2.46
N PRO A 62 8.71 5.54 3.49
CA PRO A 62 9.21 5.91 4.79
C PRO A 62 10.30 4.96 5.27
N ASP A 63 11.26 5.50 6.04
CA ASP A 63 12.19 4.67 6.80
C ASP A 63 11.36 3.63 7.58
N PRO A 64 11.53 2.32 7.33
CA PRO A 64 10.62 1.31 7.84
C PRO A 64 10.68 1.21 9.37
N TRP A 65 11.73 1.70 10.02
CA TRP A 65 11.91 1.56 11.46
C TRP A 65 10.81 2.23 12.31
N TRP A 66 10.13 3.28 11.81
CA TRP A 66 8.99 3.87 12.54
C TRP A 66 7.64 3.18 12.28
N LEU A 67 7.55 2.31 11.26
CA LEU A 67 6.36 1.50 10.94
C LEU A 67 6.47 0.07 11.49
N LEU A 68 7.67 -0.40 11.82
CA LEU A 68 8.00 -1.80 12.07
C LEU A 68 7.76 -2.33 13.50
N ASP A 69 7.15 -1.55 14.40
CA ASP A 69 6.64 -2.12 15.67
C ASP A 69 5.50 -3.13 15.46
N GLY A 70 5.06 -3.34 14.21
CA GLY A 70 4.27 -4.51 13.83
C GLY A 70 4.12 -4.67 12.33
N TRP A 71 5.02 -5.47 11.73
CA TRP A 71 4.85 -6.15 10.43
C TRP A 71 4.90 -5.31 9.13
N MET A 72 5.49 -5.96 8.11
CA MET A 72 5.36 -5.78 6.66
C MET A 72 6.37 -4.91 5.88
N ALA A 73 6.63 -5.41 4.66
CA ALA A 73 7.51 -4.91 3.62
C ALA A 73 7.32 -3.43 3.29
N THR A 74 8.39 -2.81 2.80
CA THR A 74 8.54 -1.40 2.39
C THR A 74 7.26 -0.80 1.78
N PRO A 75 6.43 -0.12 2.59
CA PRO A 75 5.23 0.53 2.06
C PRO A 75 5.63 1.79 1.34
N VAL A 76 4.95 2.08 0.24
CA VAL A 76 5.15 3.30 -0.53
C VAL A 76 4.12 4.33 -0.08
N VAL A 77 4.57 5.50 0.39
CA VAL A 77 3.64 6.55 0.85
C VAL A 77 3.33 7.52 -0.29
N ILE A 78 2.04 7.79 -0.45
CA ILE A 78 1.49 8.82 -1.32
C ILE A 78 0.68 9.76 -0.42
N ASP A 79 0.99 11.05 -0.52
CA ASP A 79 0.29 12.12 0.17
C ASP A 79 -0.52 12.88 -0.87
N GLU A 80 -1.85 12.91 -0.70
CA GLU A 80 -2.79 13.57 -1.63
C GLU A 80 -2.69 15.11 -1.60
N GLY A 81 -1.71 15.68 -0.88
CA GLY A 81 -1.54 17.13 -0.78
C GLY A 81 -1.01 17.87 -2.02
N VAL A 82 -0.40 17.20 -3.02
CA VAL A 82 0.01 17.80 -4.31
C VAL A 82 0.42 16.78 -5.37
#